data_AF-A0A7S3LS55-F1
#
_entry.id   AF-A0A7S3LS55-F1
#
_cell.length_a   1.000
_cell.length_b   1.000
_cell.length_c   1.000
_cell.angle_alpha   90.00
_cell.angle_beta   90.00
_cell.angle_gamma   90.00
#
_symmetry.space_group_name_H-M   'P 1'
#
loop_
_entity.id
_entity.type
_entity.pdbx_description
1 polymer ?
#
loop_
_entity_poly.entity_id
_entity_poly.type
_entity_poly.pdbx_seq_one_letter_code
_entity_poly.pdbx_strand_id
1 'polypeptide(L)'
;MVMGLLHLDRFLRFIAPVALSAFTTTAAFLIATTQMKYMFGLHIEASGFVQTYVEIFKHIKETNLITFGLGVCSVLFLFFSKYITAKYGSRYKIPDPGAIILVLLSVGLVKWLELDTKYHVDVVGETPSGFPSFRAPWSEIEDPKLLTKLLVDAIVIAAVNYILAMAIAKSFAEKCKVVLDTSQELLAISSANFVGSFFGTFVAGGSFSGSA
;
A
#
# COMPACT_ATOMS: atom_id res chain seq x y z
N MET A 1 19.54 -4.99 4.55
CA MET A 1 20.74 -5.86 4.43
C MET A 1 21.59 -5.85 5.69
N VAL A 2 22.18 -4.71 6.07
CA VAL A 2 23.05 -4.60 7.26
C VAL A 2 22.37 -5.13 8.52
N MET A 3 21.10 -4.77 8.75
CA MET A 3 20.33 -5.28 9.89
C MET A 3 20.22 -6.81 9.91
N GLY A 4 20.08 -7.45 8.75
CA GLY A 4 20.03 -8.91 8.63
C GLY A 4 21.39 -9.57 8.88
N LEU A 5 22.46 -9.00 8.32
CA LEU A 5 23.83 -9.48 8.56
C LEU A 5 24.23 -9.38 10.03
N LEU A 6 23.82 -8.31 10.71
CA LEU A 6 24.07 -8.09 12.13
C LEU A 6 23.10 -8.83 13.06
N HIS A 7 22.17 -9.64 12.52
CA HIS A 7 21.17 -10.38 13.30
C HIS A 7 20.38 -9.47 14.28
N LEU A 8 20.00 -8.28 13.80
CA LEU A 8 19.23 -7.31 14.60
C LEU A 8 17.77 -7.74 14.81
N ASP A 9 17.35 -8.87 14.23
CA ASP A 9 16.04 -9.48 14.51
C ASP A 9 15.83 -9.75 16.01
N ARG A 10 16.91 -10.01 16.75
CA ARG A 10 16.87 -10.22 18.21
C ARG A 10 16.31 -9.01 18.98
N PHE A 11 16.61 -7.79 18.55
CA PHE A 11 16.11 -6.57 19.18
C PHE A 11 14.65 -6.27 18.79
N LEU A 12 14.27 -6.67 17.58
CA LEU A 12 12.94 -6.42 17.03
C LEU A 12 11.89 -7.41 17.58
N ARG A 13 12.32 -8.50 18.23
CA ARG A 13 11.45 -9.41 19.00
C ARG A 13 10.79 -8.76 20.23
N PHE A 14 11.29 -7.61 20.71
CA PHE A 14 10.74 -6.92 21.87
C PHE A 14 9.51 -6.05 21.59
N ILE A 15 9.04 -6.01 20.34
CA ILE A 15 7.86 -5.22 20.00
C ILE A 15 6.60 -5.96 20.44
N ALA A 16 5.89 -5.36 21.38
CA ALA A 16 4.65 -5.92 21.91
C ALA A 16 3.60 -6.09 20.78
N PRO A 17 2.84 -7.20 20.76
CA PRO A 17 1.75 -7.40 19.81
C PRO A 17 0.71 -6.26 19.81
N VAL A 18 0.52 -5.63 20.98
CA VAL A 18 -0.37 -4.46 21.15
C VAL A 18 0.15 -3.25 20.36
N ALA A 19 1.46 -3.02 20.37
CA ALA A 19 2.07 -1.92 19.62
C ALA A 19 1.93 -2.13 18.10
N LEU A 20 2.11 -3.37 17.64
CA LEU A 20 1.86 -3.76 16.24
C LEU A 20 0.42 -3.49 15.82
N SER A 21 -0.55 -3.96 16.62
CA SER A 21 -1.98 -3.79 16.34
C SER A 21 -2.39 -2.31 16.30
N ALA A 22 -1.91 -1.52 17.26
CA ALA A 22 -2.15 -0.07 17.29
C ALA A 22 -1.56 0.61 16.04
N PHE A 23 -0.30 0.29 15.70
CA PHE A 23 0.35 0.82 14.50
C PHE A 23 -0.43 0.47 13.21
N THR A 24 -0.81 -0.80 13.02
CA THR A 24 -1.57 -1.21 11.83
C THR A 24 -2.95 -0.57 11.75
N THR A 25 -3.60 -0.37 12.90
CA THR A 25 -4.93 0.27 12.96
C THR A 25 -4.81 1.75 12.61
N THR A 26 -3.87 2.47 13.22
CA THR A 26 -3.60 3.88 12.89
C THR A 26 -3.19 4.05 11.43
N ALA A 27 -2.34 3.18 10.90
CA ALA A 27 -1.95 3.19 9.49
C ALA A 27 -3.16 2.97 8.57
N ALA A 28 -4.06 2.04 8.89
CA ALA A 28 -5.28 1.81 8.12
C ALA A 28 -6.18 3.05 8.10
N PHE A 29 -6.39 3.71 9.24
CA PHE A 29 -7.15 4.97 9.30
C PHE A 29 -6.46 6.09 8.51
N LEU A 30 -5.14 6.24 8.65
CA LEU A 30 -4.40 7.25 7.91
C LEU A 30 -4.48 7.02 6.40
N ILE A 31 -4.29 5.78 5.94
CA ILE A 31 -4.44 5.42 4.53
C ILE A 31 -5.85 5.76 4.07
N ALA A 32 -6.90 5.30 4.78
CA ALA A 32 -8.28 5.61 4.44
C ALA A 32 -8.51 7.12 4.32
N THR A 33 -8.02 7.92 5.27
CA THR A 33 -8.09 9.39 5.22
C THR A 33 -7.37 9.97 4.01
N THR A 34 -6.15 9.52 3.71
CA THR A 34 -5.40 10.02 2.53
C THR A 34 -6.05 9.63 1.21
N GLN A 35 -6.88 8.58 1.17
CA GLN A 35 -7.65 8.21 -0.02
C GLN A 35 -8.92 9.05 -0.20
N MET A 36 -9.45 9.66 0.87
CA MET A 36 -10.67 10.47 0.78
C MET A 36 -10.54 11.60 -0.23
N LYS A 37 -9.40 12.31 -0.29
CA LYS A 37 -9.20 13.40 -1.26
C LYS A 37 -9.37 12.95 -2.72
N TYR A 38 -8.88 11.75 -3.06
CA TYR A 38 -9.06 11.17 -4.39
C TYR A 38 -10.51 10.73 -4.64
N MET A 39 -11.20 10.24 -3.60
CA MET A 39 -12.62 9.92 -3.69
C MET A 39 -13.47 11.17 -4.00
N PHE A 40 -13.11 12.34 -3.49
CA PHE A 40 -13.76 13.61 -3.86
C PHE A 40 -13.24 14.22 -5.18
N GLY A 41 -12.21 13.62 -5.81
CA GLY A 41 -11.57 14.18 -7.00
C GLY A 41 -10.82 15.49 -6.75
N LEU A 42 -10.25 15.65 -5.55
CA LEU A 42 -9.57 16.88 -5.13
C LEU A 42 -8.04 16.68 -5.11
N HIS A 43 -7.31 17.60 -5.75
CA HIS A 43 -5.85 17.65 -5.73
C HIS A 43 -5.34 18.52 -4.57
N ILE A 44 -5.25 17.91 -3.38
CA ILE A 44 -4.81 18.60 -2.17
C ILE A 44 -3.49 18.01 -1.67
N GLU A 45 -2.52 18.87 -1.42
CA GLU A 45 -1.25 18.56 -0.73
C GLU A 45 -1.44 18.51 0.79
N ALA A 46 -2.32 17.61 1.26
CA ALA A 46 -2.47 17.31 2.68
C ALA A 46 -1.86 15.94 2.99
N SER A 47 -1.02 15.90 4.03
CA SER A 47 -0.30 14.69 4.49
C SER A 47 -0.64 14.29 5.94
N GLY A 48 -1.44 15.08 6.65
CA GLY A 48 -1.89 14.79 8.03
C GLY A 48 -3.35 14.36 8.12
N PHE A 49 -3.70 13.55 9.12
CA PHE A 49 -5.07 13.06 9.35
C PHE A 49 -6.08 14.22 9.44
N VAL A 50 -5.89 15.13 10.40
CA VAL A 50 -6.78 16.28 10.62
C VAL A 50 -6.71 17.28 9.45
N GLN A 51 -5.49 17.58 8.98
CA GLN A 51 -5.28 18.53 7.89
C GLN A 51 -6.00 18.10 6.61
N THR A 52 -6.02 16.80 6.29
CA THR A 52 -6.72 16.27 5.11
C THR A 52 -8.21 16.60 5.16
N TYR A 53 -8.87 16.40 6.30
CA TYR A 53 -10.30 16.72 6.42
C TYR A 53 -10.55 18.23 6.35
N VAL A 54 -9.74 19.04 7.03
CA VAL A 54 -9.88 20.51 6.98
C VAL A 54 -9.78 21.00 5.54
N GLU A 55 -8.82 20.51 4.77
CA GLU A 55 -8.66 20.91 3.38
C GLU A 55 -9.77 20.39 2.46
N ILE A 56 -10.28 19.17 2.69
CA ILE A 56 -11.45 18.65 1.97
C ILE A 56 -12.67 19.54 2.21
N PHE A 57 -12.92 19.96 3.46
CA PHE A 57 -14.06 20.83 3.77
C PHE A 57 -13.91 22.24 3.16
N LYS A 58 -12.68 22.76 3.06
CA LYS A 58 -12.44 24.04 2.37
C LYS A 58 -12.74 23.96 0.87
N HIS A 59 -12.34 22.86 0.22
CA HIS A 59 -12.48 22.67 -1.22
C HIS A 59 -13.71 21.82 -1.59
N ILE A 60 -14.69 21.70 -0.69
CA ILE A 60 -15.85 20.82 -0.91
C ILE A 60 -16.66 21.19 -2.17
N LYS A 61 -16.63 22.47 -2.56
CA LYS A 61 -17.32 22.99 -3.75
C LYS A 61 -16.62 22.63 -5.06
N GLU A 62 -15.35 22.23 -5.01
CA GLU A 62 -14.55 21.82 -6.16
C GLU A 62 -14.63 20.31 -6.42
N THR A 63 -15.42 19.60 -5.61
CA THR A 63 -15.61 18.15 -5.73
C THR A 63 -16.15 17.76 -7.10
N ASN A 64 -15.51 16.78 -7.72
CA ASN A 64 -16.04 16.13 -8.90
C ASN A 64 -17.11 15.08 -8.49
N LEU A 65 -18.38 15.41 -8.71
CA LEU A 65 -19.50 14.56 -8.33
C LEU A 65 -19.48 13.20 -9.05
N ILE A 66 -18.92 13.13 -10.26
CA ILE A 66 -18.80 11.88 -11.02
C ILE A 66 -17.73 10.99 -10.38
N THR A 67 -16.55 11.54 -10.08
CA THR A 67 -15.49 10.81 -9.36
C THR A 67 -15.98 10.30 -8.01
N PHE A 68 -16.71 11.14 -7.27
CA PHE A 68 -17.30 10.76 -5.99
C PHE A 68 -18.33 9.62 -6.14
N GLY A 69 -19.23 9.72 -7.11
CA GLY A 69 -20.19 8.66 -7.41
C GLY A 69 -19.50 7.34 -7.78
N LEU A 70 -18.48 7.38 -8.64
CA LEU A 70 -17.67 6.21 -9.01
C LEU A 70 -16.97 5.60 -7.79
N GLY A 71 -16.41 6.42 -6.90
CA GLY A 71 -15.77 5.98 -5.67
C GLY A 71 -16.75 5.28 -4.72
N VAL A 72 -17.92 5.89 -4.47
CA VAL A 72 -18.96 5.29 -3.61
C VAL A 72 -19.48 3.97 -4.20
N CYS A 73 -19.79 3.95 -5.50
CA CYS A 73 -20.23 2.72 -6.19
C CYS A 73 -19.16 1.63 -6.13
N SER A 74 -17.88 1.99 -6.27
CA SER A 74 -16.74 1.07 -6.17
C SER A 74 -16.64 0.44 -4.78
N VAL A 75 -16.74 1.25 -3.73
CA VAL A 75 -16.73 0.75 -2.34
C VAL A 75 -17.90 -0.19 -2.08
N LEU A 76 -19.12 0.20 -2.48
CA LEU A 76 -20.31 -0.64 -2.33
C LEU A 76 -20.18 -1.97 -3.10
N PHE A 77 -19.64 -1.92 -4.31
CA PHE A 77 -19.38 -3.11 -5.12
C PHE A 77 -18.39 -4.06 -4.43
N LEU A 78 -17.29 -3.55 -3.88
CA LEU A 78 -16.31 -4.37 -3.16
C LEU A 78 -16.90 -5.01 -1.90
N PHE A 79 -17.68 -4.26 -1.12
CA PHE A 79 -18.40 -4.82 0.02
C PHE A 79 -19.37 -5.92 -0.40
N PHE A 80 -20.10 -5.72 -1.50
CA PHE A 80 -21.04 -6.70 -2.02
C PHE A 80 -20.34 -7.96 -2.56
N SER A 81 -19.24 -7.80 -3.31
CA SER A 81 -18.41 -8.91 -3.80
C SER A 81 -17.91 -9.76 -2.64
N LYS A 82 -17.36 -9.12 -1.61
CA LYS A 82 -16.87 -9.80 -0.41
C LYS A 82 -17.99 -10.52 0.35
N TYR A 83 -19.18 -9.93 0.42
CA TYR A 83 -20.36 -10.56 1.04
C TYR A 83 -20.79 -11.82 0.28
N ILE A 84 -20.85 -11.77 -1.05
CA ILE A 84 -21.17 -12.93 -1.89
C ILE A 84 -20.10 -14.02 -1.73
N THR A 85 -18.82 -13.66 -1.82
CA THR A 85 -17.71 -14.59 -1.69
C THR A 85 -17.70 -15.26 -0.32
N ALA A 86 -18.00 -14.53 0.76
CA ALA A 86 -18.14 -15.13 2.09
C ALA A 86 -19.34 -16.10 2.19
N LYS A 87 -20.48 -15.76 1.56
CA LYS A 87 -21.71 -16.55 1.63
C LYS A 87 -21.69 -17.81 0.75
N TYR A 88 -21.14 -17.72 -0.46
CA TYR A 88 -21.18 -18.79 -1.46
C TYR A 88 -19.79 -19.35 -1.80
N GLY A 89 -18.74 -18.54 -1.72
CA GLY A 89 -17.35 -18.90 -2.07
C GLY A 89 -16.62 -19.72 -1.01
N SER A 90 -17.10 -19.70 0.25
CA SER A 90 -16.51 -20.48 1.36
C SER A 90 -16.44 -21.99 1.08
N ARG A 91 -17.36 -22.52 0.27
CA ARG A 91 -17.38 -23.94 -0.11
C ARG A 91 -16.22 -24.36 -1.05
N TYR A 92 -15.65 -23.43 -1.81
CA TYR A 92 -14.67 -23.72 -2.86
C TYR A 92 -13.30 -23.05 -2.67
N LYS A 93 -13.09 -22.32 -1.56
CA LYS A 93 -11.83 -21.60 -1.26
C LYS A 93 -11.34 -20.71 -2.42
N ILE A 94 -12.27 -20.07 -3.13
CA ILE A 94 -11.94 -19.20 -4.25
C ILE A 94 -11.61 -17.80 -3.69
N PRO A 95 -10.45 -17.19 -4.05
CA PRO A 95 -10.15 -15.82 -3.66
C PRO A 95 -11.14 -14.84 -4.30
N ASP A 96 -11.46 -13.74 -3.61
CA ASP A 96 -12.44 -12.75 -4.08
C ASP A 96 -11.94 -12.02 -5.35
N PRO A 97 -12.57 -12.22 -6.52
CA PRO A 97 -12.13 -11.58 -7.77
C PRO A 97 -12.64 -10.13 -7.89
N GLY A 98 -13.40 -9.63 -6.91
CA GLY A 98 -14.10 -8.35 -6.98
C GLY A 98 -13.24 -7.17 -7.37
N ALA A 99 -12.02 -7.07 -6.84
CA ALA A 99 -11.10 -5.97 -7.18
C ALA A 99 -10.73 -5.94 -8.67
N ILE A 100 -10.43 -7.10 -9.27
CA ILE A 100 -10.06 -7.20 -10.69
C ILE A 100 -11.27 -6.87 -11.57
N ILE A 101 -12.44 -7.42 -11.23
CA ILE A 101 -13.68 -7.16 -11.97
C ILE A 101 -14.01 -5.66 -11.93
N LEU A 102 -13.90 -5.04 -10.76
CA LEU A 102 -14.16 -3.61 -10.58
C LEU A 102 -13.24 -2.76 -11.46
N VAL A 103 -11.94 -3.07 -11.51
CA VAL A 103 -10.98 -2.33 -12.35
C VAL A 103 -11.31 -2.47 -13.83
N LEU A 104 -11.62 -3.68 -14.30
CA LEU A 104 -11.99 -3.90 -15.70
C LEU A 104 -13.27 -3.15 -16.08
N LEU A 105 -14.29 -3.20 -15.21
CA LEU A 105 -15.56 -2.49 -15.43
C LEU A 105 -15.38 -0.97 -15.38
N SER A 106 -14.60 -0.44 -14.44
CA SER A 106 -14.39 1.01 -14.31
C SER A 106 -13.60 1.56 -15.48
N VAL A 107 -12.52 0.90 -15.92
CA VAL A 107 -11.76 1.29 -17.12
C VAL A 107 -12.65 1.25 -18.37
N GLY A 108 -13.44 0.19 -18.52
CA GLY A 108 -14.38 0.08 -19.65
C GLY A 108 -15.44 1.19 -19.64
N LEU A 109 -16.01 1.49 -18.48
CA LEU A 109 -17.05 2.51 -18.32
C LEU A 109 -16.52 3.93 -18.56
N VAL A 110 -15.36 4.27 -17.98
CA VAL A 110 -14.72 5.58 -18.16
C VAL A 110 -14.42 5.81 -19.64
N LYS A 111 -13.87 4.80 -20.33
CA LYS A 111 -13.54 4.88 -21.76
C LYS A 111 -14.79 4.95 -22.65
N TRP A 112 -15.84 4.19 -22.34
CA TRP A 112 -17.07 4.16 -23.15
C TRP A 112 -17.89 5.44 -23.05
N LEU A 113 -17.92 6.07 -21.86
CA LEU A 113 -18.65 7.31 -21.62
C LEU A 113 -17.77 8.56 -21.80
N GLU A 114 -16.46 8.41 -22.02
CA GLU A 114 -15.47 9.48 -22.12
C GLU A 114 -15.49 10.38 -20.87
N LEU A 115 -15.57 9.77 -19.69
CA LEU A 115 -15.71 10.49 -18.42
C LEU A 115 -14.49 11.35 -18.08
N ASP A 116 -13.31 10.94 -18.56
CA ASP A 116 -12.08 11.71 -18.45
C ASP A 116 -12.18 13.05 -19.20
N THR A 117 -12.70 13.04 -20.43
CA THR A 117 -12.74 14.22 -21.29
C THR A 117 -13.96 15.11 -20.98
N LYS A 118 -15.13 14.50 -20.74
CA LYS A 118 -16.39 15.25 -20.53
C LYS A 118 -16.58 15.75 -19.10
N TYR A 119 -16.09 14.99 -18.13
CA TYR A 119 -16.34 15.24 -16.71
C TYR A 119 -15.05 15.42 -15.90
N HIS A 120 -13.88 15.49 -16.55
CA HIS A 120 -12.59 15.71 -15.89
C HIS A 120 -12.34 14.70 -14.75
N VAL A 121 -12.69 13.44 -14.98
CA VAL A 121 -12.35 12.34 -14.05
C VAL A 121 -10.88 12.01 -14.22
N ASP A 122 -10.13 12.02 -13.11
CA ASP A 122 -8.72 11.64 -13.11
C ASP A 122 -8.52 10.19 -13.56
N VAL A 123 -7.57 10.02 -14.47
CA VAL A 123 -7.15 8.70 -14.97
C VAL A 123 -5.66 8.51 -14.70
N VAL A 124 -5.25 7.24 -14.60
CA VAL A 124 -3.85 6.84 -14.33
C VAL A 124 -2.87 7.34 -15.40
N GLY A 125 -3.37 7.63 -16.61
CA GLY A 125 -2.56 8.11 -17.72
C GLY A 125 -1.79 6.98 -18.42
N GLU A 126 -0.69 7.34 -19.05
CA GLU A 126 0.14 6.40 -19.79
C GLU A 126 1.05 5.59 -18.86
N THR A 127 0.99 4.26 -18.98
CA THR A 127 1.87 3.36 -18.23
C THR A 127 3.04 2.94 -19.13
N PRO A 128 4.30 3.12 -18.70
CA PRO A 128 5.45 2.70 -19.49
C PRO A 128 5.42 1.19 -19.71
N SER A 129 5.66 0.78 -20.95
CA SER A 129 5.69 -0.65 -21.34
C SER A 129 7.09 -1.24 -21.21
N GLY A 130 7.17 -2.51 -20.80
CA GLY A 130 8.44 -3.25 -20.70
C GLY A 130 9.03 -3.29 -19.30
N PHE A 131 10.25 -3.83 -19.18
CA PHE A 131 10.97 -3.90 -17.91
C PHE A 131 11.66 -2.57 -17.57
N PRO A 132 11.70 -2.20 -16.28
CA PRO A 132 12.51 -1.06 -15.86
C PRO A 132 13.99 -1.32 -16.18
N SER A 133 14.69 -0.27 -16.58
CA SER A 133 16.13 -0.32 -16.79
C SER A 133 16.85 -0.46 -15.46
N PHE A 134 18.00 -1.14 -15.46
CA PHE A 134 18.90 -1.17 -14.30
C PHE A 134 19.40 0.26 -14.01
N ARG A 135 19.19 0.74 -12.79
CA ARG A 135 19.63 2.05 -12.30
C ARG A 135 20.20 1.92 -10.91
N ALA A 136 21.38 2.47 -10.67
CA ALA A 136 21.91 2.51 -9.31
C ALA A 136 21.10 3.54 -8.47
N PRO A 137 20.65 3.21 -7.25
CA PRO A 137 19.74 4.07 -6.49
C PRO A 137 20.36 5.40 -6.04
N TRP A 138 21.69 5.52 -6.04
CA TRP A 138 22.42 6.75 -5.73
C TRP A 138 22.77 7.60 -6.98
N SER A 139 22.49 7.11 -8.19
CA SER A 139 22.93 7.78 -9.42
C SER A 139 22.25 9.13 -9.69
N GLU A 140 21.05 9.34 -9.16
CA GLU A 140 20.27 10.58 -9.32
C GLU A 140 20.47 11.56 -8.14
N ILE A 141 21.32 11.24 -7.16
CA ILE A 141 21.55 12.08 -5.98
C ILE A 141 22.71 13.04 -6.25
N GLU A 142 22.39 14.30 -6.55
CA GLU A 142 23.38 15.35 -6.80
C GLU A 142 23.94 15.98 -5.49
N ASP A 143 23.12 16.05 -4.43
CA ASP A 143 23.51 16.65 -3.14
C ASP A 143 23.85 15.57 -2.08
N PRO A 144 25.11 15.49 -1.61
CA PRO A 144 25.50 14.58 -0.53
C PRO A 144 24.73 14.78 0.78
N LYS A 145 24.23 15.99 1.06
CA LYS A 145 23.43 16.27 2.27
C LYS A 145 22.06 15.60 2.22
N LEU A 146 21.50 15.44 1.01
CA LEU A 146 20.26 14.71 0.81
C LEU A 146 20.43 13.24 1.24
N LEU A 147 21.59 12.65 0.93
CA LEU A 147 21.88 11.26 1.30
C LEU A 147 21.90 11.06 2.81
N THR A 148 22.47 12.00 3.59
CA THR A 148 22.45 11.91 5.06
C THR A 148 21.04 12.08 5.62
N LYS A 149 20.23 12.98 5.06
CA LYS A 149 18.83 13.17 5.47
C LYS A 149 17.99 11.92 5.19
N LEU A 150 18.11 11.38 3.98
CA LEU A 150 17.42 10.16 3.56
C LEU A 150 17.89 8.93 4.35
N LEU A 151 19.12 8.90 4.86
CA LEU A 151 19.63 7.79 5.67
C LEU A 151 18.79 7.59 6.94
N VAL A 152 18.45 8.68 7.64
CA VAL A 152 17.64 8.61 8.86
C VAL A 152 16.24 8.09 8.55
N ASP A 153 15.60 8.65 7.52
CA ASP A 153 14.27 8.21 7.07
C ASP A 153 14.30 6.74 6.61
N ALA A 154 15.35 6.32 5.90
CA ALA A 154 15.53 4.95 5.43
C ALA A 154 15.69 3.95 6.58
N ILE A 155 16.39 4.31 7.66
CA ILE A 155 16.50 3.46 8.86
C ILE A 155 15.12 3.25 9.49
N VAL A 156 14.34 4.33 9.62
CA VAL A 156 12.97 4.26 10.18
C VAL A 156 12.08 3.40 9.29
N ILE A 157 12.08 3.64 7.98
CA ILE A 157 11.30 2.87 7.00
C ILE A 157 11.69 1.39 7.04
N ALA A 158 12.98 1.08 7.07
CA ALA A 158 13.46 -0.30 7.08
C ALA A 158 13.06 -1.03 8.37
N ALA A 159 13.13 -0.37 9.52
CA ALA A 159 12.67 -0.93 10.79
C ALA A 159 11.16 -1.19 10.73
N VAL A 160 10.35 -0.19 10.37
CA VAL A 160 8.89 -0.32 10.26
C VAL A 160 8.48 -1.41 9.26
N ASN A 161 9.14 -1.49 8.11
CA ASN A 161 8.85 -2.49 7.10
C ASN A 161 9.11 -3.92 7.61
N TYR A 162 10.23 -4.13 8.31
CA TYR A 162 10.53 -5.42 8.92
C TYR A 162 9.50 -5.80 10.00
N ILE A 163 9.16 -4.84 10.86
CA ILE A 163 8.18 -5.02 11.94
C ILE A 163 6.82 -5.48 11.37
N LEU A 164 6.37 -4.85 10.29
CA LEU A 164 5.12 -5.20 9.60
C LEU A 164 5.19 -6.59 8.94
N ALA A 165 6.28 -6.88 8.23
CA ALA A 165 6.48 -8.18 7.59
C ALA A 165 6.49 -9.31 8.63
N MET A 166 7.17 -9.11 9.75
CA MET A 166 7.20 -10.07 10.86
C MET A 166 5.84 -10.26 11.53
N ALA A 167 5.01 -9.22 11.64
CA ALA A 167 3.66 -9.34 12.19
C ALA A 167 2.79 -10.27 11.34
N ILE A 168 2.87 -10.14 10.01
CA ILE A 168 2.16 -11.00 9.05
C ILE A 168 2.70 -12.42 9.11
N ALA A 169 4.04 -12.57 9.03
CA ALA A 169 4.69 -13.87 9.07
C ALA A 169 4.37 -14.65 10.35
N LYS A 170 4.37 -13.99 11.51
CA LYS A 170 3.97 -14.60 12.79
C LYS A 170 2.49 -15.00 12.81
N SER A 171 1.60 -14.12 12.37
CA SER A 171 0.17 -14.43 12.30
C SER A 171 -0.11 -15.64 11.40
N PHE A 172 0.61 -15.75 10.28
CA PHE A 172 0.51 -16.90 9.39
C PHE A 172 1.11 -18.18 10.01
N ALA A 173 2.29 -18.07 10.62
CA ALA A 173 2.96 -19.17 11.30
C ALA A 173 2.10 -19.75 12.44
N GLU A 174 1.42 -18.90 13.22
CA GLU A 174 0.45 -19.33 14.25
C GLU A 174 -0.74 -20.08 13.66
N LYS A 175 -1.33 -19.57 12.56
CA LYS A 175 -2.44 -20.23 11.85
C LYS A 175 -2.04 -21.59 11.27
N CYS A 176 -0.85 -21.68 10.68
CA CYS A 176 -0.35 -22.87 10.01
C CYS A 176 0.43 -23.82 10.94
N LYS A 177 0.66 -23.45 12.20
CA LYS A 177 1.48 -24.20 13.18
C LYS A 177 2.91 -24.48 12.69
N VAL A 178 3.53 -23.48 12.05
CA VAL A 178 4.90 -23.56 11.52
C VAL A 178 5.84 -22.77 12.41
N VAL A 179 7.08 -23.24 12.56
CA VAL A 179 8.13 -22.49 13.26
C VAL A 179 8.72 -21.47 12.29
N LEU A 180 8.70 -20.18 12.68
CA LEU A 180 9.22 -19.09 11.87
C LEU A 180 10.66 -18.76 12.25
N ASP A 181 11.57 -18.76 11.26
CA ASP A 181 12.92 -18.24 11.41
C ASP A 181 12.95 -16.74 11.10
N THR A 182 13.10 -15.91 12.13
CA THR A 182 13.07 -14.45 12.03
C THR A 182 14.32 -13.85 11.38
N SER A 183 15.47 -14.52 11.50
CA SER A 183 16.73 -14.06 10.91
C SER A 183 16.73 -14.32 9.40
N GLN A 184 16.24 -15.49 8.99
CA GLN A 184 16.05 -15.81 7.57
C GLN A 184 15.05 -14.85 6.91
N GLU A 185 13.94 -14.53 7.57
CA GLU A 185 12.96 -13.57 7.07
C GLU A 185 13.56 -12.16 6.88
N LEU A 186 14.36 -11.71 7.86
CA LEU A 186 15.05 -10.41 7.79
C LEU A 186 16.05 -10.34 6.63
N LEU A 187 16.77 -11.43 6.36
CA LEU A 187 17.69 -11.52 5.24
C LEU A 187 16.94 -11.57 3.90
N ALA A 188 15.85 -12.32 3.81
CA ALA A 188 15.04 -12.43 2.61
C ALA A 188 14.45 -11.08 2.19
N ILE A 189 13.75 -10.39 3.10
CA ILE A 189 13.16 -9.07 2.82
C ILE A 189 14.22 -8.01 2.52
N SER A 190 15.38 -8.09 3.20
CA SER A 190 16.52 -7.22 2.95
C SER A 190 17.08 -7.41 1.54
N SER A 191 17.20 -8.66 1.09
CA SER A 191 17.77 -9.01 -0.21
C SER A 191 16.81 -8.60 -1.32
N ALA A 192 15.51 -8.86 -1.16
CA ALA A 192 14.48 -8.45 -2.09
C ALA A 192 14.47 -6.92 -2.31
N ASN A 193 14.50 -6.14 -1.23
CA ASN A 193 14.55 -4.67 -1.30
C ASN A 193 15.86 -4.14 -1.87
N PHE A 194 16.99 -4.79 -1.55
CA PHE A 194 18.28 -4.40 -2.12
C PHE A 194 18.29 -4.59 -3.64
N VAL A 195 17.86 -5.74 -4.13
CA VAL A 195 17.75 -6.00 -5.58
C VAL A 195 16.72 -5.08 -6.23
N GLY A 196 15.54 -4.92 -5.61
CA GLY A 196 14.47 -4.06 -6.12
C GLY A 196 14.88 -2.58 -6.27
N SER A 197 15.78 -2.10 -5.41
CA SER A 197 16.31 -0.73 -5.50
C SER A 197 16.99 -0.42 -6.83
N PHE A 198 17.55 -1.43 -7.51
CA PHE A 198 18.16 -1.27 -8.83
C PHE A 198 17.15 -1.16 -9.98
N PHE A 199 15.87 -1.41 -9.71
CA PHE A 199 14.79 -1.39 -10.69
C PHE A 199 13.74 -0.32 -10.34
N GLY A 200 14.04 0.58 -9.40
CA GLY A 200 13.16 1.68 -9.00
C GLY A 200 11.92 1.23 -8.22
N THR A 201 11.97 0.08 -7.55
CA THR A 201 10.82 -0.40 -6.76
C THR A 201 10.68 0.41 -5.47
N PHE A 202 9.45 0.64 -5.03
CA PHE A 202 9.19 1.01 -3.64
C PHE A 202 9.60 -0.11 -2.68
N VAL A 203 9.75 0.23 -1.40
CA VAL A 203 10.08 -0.74 -0.35
C VAL A 203 8.99 -1.80 -0.28
N ALA A 204 9.35 -3.03 -0.61
CA ALA A 204 8.50 -4.21 -0.55
C ALA A 204 8.40 -4.74 0.89
N GLY A 205 7.19 -5.15 1.28
CA GLY A 205 6.87 -5.72 2.58
C GLY A 205 5.88 -6.88 2.47
N GLY A 206 5.50 -7.45 3.62
CA GLY A 206 4.44 -8.47 3.66
C GLY A 206 3.07 -7.86 3.36
N SER A 207 2.19 -8.63 2.71
CA SER A 207 0.82 -8.21 2.38
C SER A 207 -0.22 -9.09 3.06
N PHE A 208 -1.05 -8.50 3.94
CA PHE A 208 -2.16 -9.22 4.56
C PHE A 208 -3.15 -9.76 3.52
N SER A 209 -3.45 -9.00 2.45
CA SER A 209 -4.38 -9.47 1.42
C SER A 209 -3.77 -10.50 0.47
N GLY A 210 -2.44 -10.46 0.26
CA GLY A 210 -1.75 -11.43 -0.59
C GLY A 210 -1.42 -12.74 0.12
N SER A 211 -1.32 -12.73 1.45
CA SER A 211 -1.03 -13.90 2.28
C SER A 211 -2.26 -14.55 2.93
N ALA A 212 -3.44 -13.95 2.79
CA ALA A 212 -4.70 -14.44 3.39
C ALA A 212 -5.40 -15.51 2.55
#